data_AF-A0A1X9XSB0-F1
#
_entry.id   AF-A0A1X9XSB0-F1
#
_cell.length_a   1.000
_cell.length_b   1.000
_cell.length_c   1.000
_cell.angle_alpha   90.00
_cell.angle_beta   90.00
_cell.angle_gamma   90.00
#
_symmetry.space_group_name_H-M   'P 1'
#
loop_
_entity.id
_entity.type
_entity.pdbx_description
1 polymer ?
#
loop_
_entity_poly.entity_id
_entity_poly.type
_entity_poly.pdbx_seq_one_letter_code
_entity_poly.pdbx_strand_id
1 'polypeptide(L)'
;REGDRARVIYVSTNYVFDGTKADEYTEEDRPAPLNAYGRSKLAGEAEVRGRDRNLVVRTSWVFGGARNFIKTHPNSDQVSATV
;
A
#
# COMPACT_ATOMS: atom_id res chain seq x y z
N ARG A 1 -22.13 21.78 -9.07
CA ARG A 1 -21.17 21.25 -10.07
C ARG A 1 -21.30 19.73 -10.06
N GLU A 2 -21.74 19.12 -11.17
CA GLU A 2 -22.06 17.67 -11.30
C GLU A 2 -20.79 16.76 -11.37
N GLY A 3 -19.65 17.21 -10.85
CA GLY A 3 -18.35 16.52 -10.97
C GLY A 3 -17.93 15.70 -9.74
N ASP A 4 -18.56 15.91 -8.58
CA ASP A 4 -18.07 15.40 -7.27
C ASP A 4 -18.71 14.07 -6.81
N ARG A 5 -19.27 13.26 -7.73
CA ARG A 5 -19.88 11.97 -7.37
C ARG A 5 -18.94 10.76 -7.50
N ALA A 6 -17.75 10.92 -8.08
CA ALA A 6 -16.83 9.81 -8.25
C ALA A 6 -16.18 9.39 -6.92
N ARG A 7 -16.15 8.08 -6.64
CA ARG A 7 -15.38 7.52 -5.53
C ARG A 7 -13.93 7.35 -5.96
N VAL A 8 -13.00 7.69 -5.08
CA VAL A 8 -11.56 7.49 -5.32
C VAL A 8 -11.06 6.37 -4.44
N ILE A 9 -10.47 5.35 -5.04
CA ILE A 9 -9.72 4.31 -4.34
C ILE A 9 -8.24 4.54 -4.62
N TYR A 10 -7.46 4.70 -3.56
CA TYR A 10 -6.02 4.91 -3.64
C TYR A 10 -5.27 3.72 -3.05
N VAL A 11 -4.54 3.00 -3.90
CA VAL A 11 -3.72 1.86 -3.48
C VAL A 11 -2.36 2.37 -3.00
N SER A 12 -2.14 2.19 -1.71
CA SER A 12 -0.94 2.56 -0.98
C SER A 12 -0.12 1.31 -0.60
N THR A 13 0.80 1.46 0.35
CA THR A 13 1.83 0.46 0.68
C THR A 13 2.10 0.43 2.17
N ASN A 14 2.53 -0.72 2.69
CA ASN A 14 3.11 -0.82 4.04
C ASN A 14 4.41 -0.01 4.22
N TYR A 15 5.05 0.46 3.14
CA TYR A 15 6.28 1.27 3.20
C TYR A 15 6.05 2.69 3.75
N VAL A 16 4.79 3.04 4.08
CA VAL A 16 4.46 4.26 4.84
C VAL A 16 4.85 4.13 6.32
N PHE A 17 5.14 2.92 6.80
CA PHE A 17 5.61 2.64 8.15
C PHE A 17 7.14 2.40 8.20
N ASP A 18 7.74 2.53 9.37
CA ASP A 18 9.19 2.33 9.56
C ASP A 18 9.59 0.87 9.85
N GLY A 19 8.63 0.01 10.19
CA GLY A 19 8.88 -1.40 10.49
C GLY A 19 9.49 -1.64 11.89
N THR A 20 9.44 -0.66 12.79
CA THR A 20 10.04 -0.78 14.14
C THR A 20 9.09 -1.32 15.21
N LYS A 21 7.77 -1.24 14.99
CA LYS A 21 6.75 -1.84 15.86
C LYS A 21 6.96 -3.35 15.98
N ALA A 22 6.95 -3.85 17.22
CA ALA A 22 7.08 -5.28 17.50
C ALA A 22 5.79 -6.05 17.15
N ASP A 23 4.64 -5.41 17.36
CA ASP A 23 3.33 -5.94 16.99
C ASP A 23 2.90 -5.48 15.58
N GLU A 24 1.76 -6.01 15.12
CA GLU A 24 1.17 -5.67 13.83
C GLU A 24 0.80 -4.17 13.72
N TYR A 25 0.97 -3.61 12.53
CA TYR A 25 0.50 -2.27 12.22
C TYR A 25 -1.01 -2.26 11.94
N THR A 26 -1.68 -1.25 12.46
CA THR A 26 -3.10 -0.94 12.30
C THR A 26 -3.28 0.32 11.44
N GLU A 27 -4.49 0.57 10.96
CA GLU A 27 -4.82 1.76 10.19
C GLU A 27 -4.65 3.06 10.99
N GLU A 28 -4.77 2.98 12.32
CA GLU A 28 -4.63 4.08 13.27
C GLU A 28 -3.17 4.42 13.59
N ASP A 29 -2.22 3.53 13.29
CA ASP A 29 -0.80 3.77 13.55
C ASP A 29 -0.26 4.93 12.70
N ARG A 30 0.65 5.71 13.31
CA ARG A 30 1.26 6.87 12.66
C ARG A 30 2.26 6.43 11.57
N PRO A 31 2.12 6.92 10.33
CA PRO A 31 3.10 6.68 9.28
C PRO A 31 4.46 7.33 9.58
N ALA A 32 5.54 6.62 9.27
CA ALA A 32 6.94 7.04 9.40
C ALA A 32 7.80 6.49 8.25
N PRO A 33 7.63 6.97 7.00
CA PRO A 33 8.28 6.37 5.83
C PRO A 33 9.79 6.61 5.77
N LEU A 34 10.57 5.52 5.68
CA LEU A 34 12.04 5.58 5.61
C LEU A 34 12.60 5.92 4.22
N ASN A 35 11.90 5.53 3.15
CA ASN A 35 12.37 5.69 1.77
C ASN A 35 11.50 6.65 0.94
N ALA A 36 12.01 7.04 -0.24
CA ALA A 36 11.34 7.99 -1.12
C ALA A 36 9.99 7.48 -1.65
N TYR A 37 9.88 6.17 -1.89
CA TYR A 37 8.64 5.54 -2.34
C TYR A 37 7.53 5.60 -1.27
N GLY A 38 7.86 5.27 -0.02
CA GLY A 38 6.94 5.41 1.11
C GLY A 38 6.49 6.86 1.32
N ARG A 39 7.43 7.81 1.22
CA ARG A 39 7.12 9.25 1.32
C ARG A 39 6.16 9.71 0.21
N SER A 40 6.39 9.30 -1.03
CA SER A 40 5.51 9.72 -2.14
C SER A 40 4.10 9.12 -2.02
N LYS A 41 3.99 7.86 -1.56
CA LYS A 41 2.70 7.22 -1.29
C LYS A 41 1.95 7.89 -0.14
N LEU A 42 2.63 8.22 0.96
CA LEU A 42 2.02 8.92 2.09
C LEU A 42 1.51 10.32 1.69
N ALA A 43 2.25 11.05 0.87
CA ALA A 43 1.78 12.33 0.33
C ALA A 43 0.49 12.15 -0.50
N GLY A 44 0.43 11.12 -1.35
CA GLY A 44 -0.79 10.79 -2.09
C GLY A 44 -1.98 10.41 -1.20
N GLU A 45 -1.74 9.70 -0.08
CA GLU A 45 -2.79 9.43 0.91
C GLU A 45 -3.38 10.73 1.48
N ALA A 46 -2.53 11.72 1.80
CA ALA A 46 -2.98 12.99 2.35
C ALA A 46 -3.88 13.76 1.36
N GLU A 47 -3.51 13.81 0.08
CA GLU A 47 -4.31 14.45 -0.98
C GLU A 47 -5.67 13.78 -1.16
N VAL A 48 -5.70 12.45 -1.12
CA VAL A 48 -6.94 11.68 -1.32
C VAL A 48 -7.87 11.76 -0.12
N ARG A 49 -7.31 11.79 1.10
CA ARG A 49 -8.08 11.94 2.35
C ARG A 49 -8.81 13.28 2.46
N GLY A 50 -8.35 14.31 1.74
CA GLY A 50 -9.04 15.60 1.63
C GLY A 50 -10.32 15.58 0.77
N ARG A 51 -10.68 14.45 0.14
CA ARG A 51 -11.86 14.31 -0.71
C ARG A 51 -13.04 13.64 0.01
N ASP A 52 -14.27 14.05 -0.25
CA ASP A 52 -15.46 13.53 0.45
C ASP A 52 -15.74 12.03 0.26
N ARG A 53 -15.33 11.44 -0.87
CA ARG A 53 -15.60 10.03 -1.22
C ARG A 53 -14.32 9.30 -1.56
N ASN A 54 -13.54 8.98 -0.54
CA ASN A 54 -12.25 8.33 -0.70
C ASN A 54 -12.12 7.03 0.09
N LEU A 55 -11.23 6.16 -0.38
CA LEU A 55 -10.75 4.97 0.31
C LEU A 55 -9.26 4.82 0.04
N VAL A 56 -8.46 4.74 1.12
CA VAL A 56 -7.05 4.38 1.05
C VAL A 56 -6.92 2.91 1.43
N VAL A 57 -6.31 2.11 0.55
CA VAL A 57 -6.03 0.69 0.81
C VAL A 57 -4.51 0.50 0.86
N ARG A 58 -3.97 0.25 2.05
CA ARG A 58 -2.55 -0.10 2.22
C ARG A 58 -2.40 -1.60 2.01
N THR A 59 -1.49 -2.00 1.14
CA THR A 59 -1.20 -3.40 0.85
C THR A 59 0.30 -3.67 0.91
N SER A 60 0.68 -4.93 1.06
CA SER A 60 2.05 -5.40 1.16
C SER A 60 2.21 -6.67 0.36
N TRP A 61 3.43 -6.91 -0.14
CA TRP A 61 3.80 -8.19 -0.76
C TRP A 61 2.82 -8.63 -1.87
N VAL A 62 2.42 -7.69 -2.73
CA VAL A 62 1.48 -7.97 -3.81
C VAL A 62 2.13 -8.87 -4.87
N PHE A 63 1.49 -9.98 -5.19
CA PHE A 63 1.88 -10.90 -6.26
C PHE A 63 0.71 -11.15 -7.22
N GLY A 64 1.04 -11.45 -8.48
CA GLY A 64 0.10 -11.52 -9.59
C GLY A 64 0.72 -10.98 -10.88
N GLY A 65 0.01 -11.09 -12.01
CA GLY A 65 0.47 -10.55 -13.30
C GLY A 65 1.82 -11.11 -13.77
N ALA A 66 2.51 -10.38 -14.66
CA ALA A 66 3.71 -10.87 -15.34
C ALA A 66 5.00 -10.86 -14.48
N ARG A 67 5.18 -9.87 -13.60
CA ARG A 67 6.41 -9.67 -12.83
C ARG A 67 6.12 -9.50 -11.35
N ASN A 68 6.66 -10.41 -10.54
CA ASN A 68 6.59 -10.35 -9.08
C ASN A 68 7.72 -11.21 -8.49
N PHE A 69 7.92 -11.12 -7.17
CA PHE A 69 9.00 -11.81 -6.47
C PHE A 69 8.90 -13.34 -6.62
N ILE A 70 7.69 -13.91 -6.50
CA ILE A 70 7.43 -15.35 -6.68
C ILE A 70 7.98 -15.85 -8.02
N LYS A 71 7.69 -15.14 -9.12
CA LYS A 71 8.15 -15.48 -10.47
C LYS A 71 9.63 -15.22 -10.73
N THR A 72 10.30 -14.48 -9.85
CA THR A 72 11.73 -14.18 -9.97
C THR A 72 12.57 -15.23 -9.23
N HIS A 73 11.96 -16.06 -8.38
CA HIS A 73 12.67 -17.12 -7.69
C HIS A 73 13.02 -18.29 -8.61
N PRO A 74 14.21 -18.88 -8.45
CA PRO A 74 14.66 -20.01 -9.27
C PRO A 74 13.79 -21.27 -9.15
N ASN A 75 13.00 -21.40 -8.08
CA ASN A 75 12.03 -22.48 -7.87
C ASN A 75 10.59 -21.91 -7.70
N SER A 76 10.22 -20.93 -8.53
CA SER A 76 8.93 -20.22 -8.44
C SER A 76 7.70 -21.12 -8.32
N ASP A 77 7.77 -22.33 -8.88
CA ASP A 77 6.67 -23.31 -8.88
C ASP A 77 6.44 -23.97 -7.50
N GLN A 78 7.37 -23.77 -6.56
CA GLN A 78 7.33 -24.32 -5.19
C GLN A 78 7.03 -23.26 -4.13
N VAL A 79 6.90 -21.98 -4.52
CA VAL A 79 6.70 -20.87 -3.59
C VAL A 79 5.20 -20.59 -3.44
N SER A 80 4.61 -21.06 -2.34
CA SER A 80 3.26 -20.68 -1.92
C SER A 80 3.31 -19.38 -1.11
N ALA A 81 2.60 -18.35 -1.55
CA ALA A 81 2.35 -17.19 -0.72
C ALA A 81 1.14 -17.48 0.18
N THR A 82 1.42 -17.84 1.43
CA THR A 82 0.39 -17.94 2.47
C THR A 82 0.28 -16.58 3.15
N VAL A 83 -0.96 -16.07 3.24
CA VAL A 83 -1.30 -14.75 3.81
C VAL A 83 -1.48 -14.88 5.31
#